data_AF-A0A538CDR5-F1
#
_entry.id   AF-A0A538CDR5-F1
#
_cell.length_a   1.000
_cell.length_b   1.000
_cell.length_c   1.000
_cell.angle_alpha   90.00
_cell.angle_beta   90.00
_cell.angle_gamma   90.00
#
_symmetry.space_group_name_H-M   'P 1'
#
loop_
_entity.id
_entity.type
_entity.pdbx_description
1 polymer ?
#
loop_
_entity_poly.entity_id
_entity_poly.type
_entity_poly.pdbx_seq_one_letter_code
_entity_poly.pdbx_strand_id
1 'polypeptide(L)'
;MEPLEGIAAADAHLGRPVPLPSVPLPLVRWVEVSAQGPGAVEVEWNLDDTRGGPGRLALFVSSAPAPTQLPDAGPRPVGDFVLRQAALDEAQPSLRPVTELSWELDGVHLRLTGQGPWDEVALVTIASSVG
;
A
#
# COMPACT_ATOMS: atom_id res chain seq x y z
N MET A 1 -9.38 -12.14 -5.55
CA MET A 1 -9.22 -11.59 -4.20
C MET A 1 -10.25 -12.24 -3.33
N GLU A 2 -9.84 -12.75 -2.17
CA GLU A 2 -10.74 -13.35 -1.18
C GLU A 2 -10.67 -12.50 0.10
N PRO A 3 -11.80 -12.02 0.65
CA PRO A 3 -11.78 -11.21 1.86
C PRO A 3 -11.32 -12.06 3.05
N LEU A 4 -10.53 -11.45 3.94
CA LEU A 4 -10.05 -12.05 5.18
C LEU A 4 -10.65 -11.33 6.38
N GLU A 5 -10.93 -12.08 7.44
CA GLU A 5 -11.45 -11.54 8.70
C GLU A 5 -10.35 -10.86 9.53
N GLY A 6 -9.86 -9.72 9.03
CA GLY A 6 -8.87 -8.87 9.70
C GLY A 6 -7.43 -9.40 9.66
N ILE A 7 -6.56 -8.76 10.45
CA ILE A 7 -5.11 -9.00 10.44
C ILE A 7 -4.75 -10.41 10.91
N ALA A 8 -5.43 -10.96 11.91
CA ALA A 8 -5.14 -12.32 12.38
C ALA A 8 -5.34 -13.38 11.27
N ALA A 9 -6.35 -13.21 10.42
CA ALA A 9 -6.56 -14.08 9.26
C ALA A 9 -5.47 -13.85 8.19
N ALA A 10 -5.01 -12.61 8.00
CA ALA A 10 -3.89 -12.30 7.12
C ALA A 10 -2.56 -12.90 7.62
N ASP A 11 -2.29 -12.84 8.92
CA ASP A 11 -1.10 -13.46 9.52
C ASP A 11 -1.08 -14.97 9.27
N ALA A 12 -2.23 -15.62 9.47
CA ALA A 12 -2.39 -17.04 9.22
C ALA A 12 -2.21 -17.40 7.73
N HIS A 13 -2.75 -16.58 6.82
CA HIS A 13 -2.61 -16.78 5.37
C HIS A 13 -1.18 -16.55 4.87
N LEU A 14 -0.48 -15.54 5.42
CA LEU A 14 0.90 -15.23 5.09
C LEU A 14 1.89 -16.19 5.76
N GLY A 15 1.48 -16.86 6.85
CA GLY A 15 2.32 -17.75 7.66
C GLY A 15 3.27 -17.00 8.59
N ARG A 16 3.05 -15.70 8.80
CA ARG A 16 3.84 -14.80 9.65
C ARG A 16 3.04 -13.51 9.90
N PRO A 17 3.40 -12.70 10.92
CA PRO A 17 2.81 -11.39 11.10
C PRO A 17 2.95 -10.52 9.84
N VAL A 18 1.85 -9.85 9.46
CA VAL A 18 1.87 -8.80 8.43
C VAL A 18 2.63 -7.60 9.01
N PRO A 19 3.72 -7.12 8.38
CA PRO A 19 4.42 -5.93 8.83
C PRO A 19 3.50 -4.73 8.54
N LEU A 20 3.01 -4.08 9.60
CA LEU A 20 2.07 -2.96 9.49
C LEU A 20 2.79 -1.63 9.74
N PRO A 21 2.30 -0.51 9.19
CA PRO A 21 2.84 0.80 9.53
C PRO A 21 2.72 1.07 11.04
N SER A 22 3.81 1.53 11.66
CA SER A 22 3.83 1.94 13.07
C SER A 22 3.53 3.42 13.29
N VAL A 23 3.58 4.25 12.22
CA VAL A 23 3.15 5.65 12.31
C VAL A 23 1.62 5.76 12.27
N PRO A 24 1.02 6.76 12.93
CA PRO A 24 -0.41 7.04 12.81
C PRO A 24 -0.80 7.34 11.36
N LEU A 25 -1.82 6.65 10.86
CA LEU A 25 -2.47 6.97 9.60
C LEU A 25 -3.52 8.08 9.79
N PRO A 26 -3.92 8.80 8.72
CA PRO A 26 -5.11 9.66 8.75
C PRO A 26 -6.36 8.90 9.19
N LEU A 27 -7.46 9.62 9.45
CA LEU A 27 -8.71 9.02 9.94
C LEU A 27 -9.18 7.91 8.98
N VAL A 28 -9.07 6.67 9.43
CA VAL A 28 -9.52 5.48 8.70
C VAL A 28 -11.03 5.36 8.88
N ARG A 29 -11.78 5.36 7.78
CA ARG A 29 -13.22 5.09 7.82
C ARG A 29 -13.49 3.60 7.92
N TRP A 30 -12.80 2.80 7.13
CA TRP A 30 -12.83 1.34 7.22
C TRP A 30 -11.54 0.73 6.67
N VAL A 31 -11.31 -0.53 7.02
CA VAL A 31 -10.17 -1.34 6.59
C VAL A 31 -10.69 -2.57 5.86
N GLU A 32 -10.09 -2.89 4.72
CA GLU A 32 -10.32 -4.13 4.01
C GLU A 32 -9.04 -4.97 4.05
N VAL A 33 -9.18 -6.26 4.31
CA VAL A 33 -8.05 -7.20 4.32
C VAL A 33 -8.40 -8.33 3.38
N SER A 34 -7.50 -8.67 2.47
CA SER A 34 -7.77 -9.67 1.44
C SER A 34 -6.55 -10.53 1.12
N ALA A 35 -6.81 -11.78 0.75
CA ALA A 35 -5.83 -12.65 0.12
C ALA A 35 -5.72 -12.32 -1.37
N GLN A 36 -4.47 -12.18 -1.83
CA GLN A 36 -4.11 -11.83 -3.21
C GLN A 36 -3.47 -13.01 -3.97
N GLY A 37 -3.60 -14.22 -3.42
CA GLY A 37 -2.96 -15.44 -3.91
C GLY A 37 -2.19 -16.15 -2.79
N PRO A 38 -1.52 -17.26 -3.10
CA PRO A 38 -0.73 -18.00 -2.12
C PRO A 38 0.38 -17.13 -1.51
N GLY A 39 0.40 -16.99 -0.19
CA GLY A 39 1.43 -16.23 0.53
C GLY A 39 1.43 -14.73 0.21
N ALA A 40 0.30 -14.17 -0.23
CA ALA A 40 0.14 -12.75 -0.54
C ALA A 40 -1.14 -12.19 0.08
N VAL A 41 -1.02 -11.03 0.73
CA VAL A 41 -2.13 -10.30 1.37
C VAL A 41 -2.09 -8.83 0.98
N GLU A 42 -3.24 -8.18 1.01
CA GLU A 42 -3.34 -6.73 0.89
C GLU A 42 -4.23 -6.17 2.00
N VAL A 43 -3.74 -5.13 2.67
CA VAL A 43 -4.46 -4.36 3.67
C VAL A 43 -4.73 -2.97 3.08
N GLU A 44 -6.00 -2.63 2.92
CA GLU A 44 -6.44 -1.35 2.37
C GLU A 44 -7.10 -0.51 3.47
N TRP A 45 -6.61 0.71 3.66
CA TRP A 45 -7.22 1.74 4.49
C TRP A 45 -7.93 2.76 3.61
N ASN A 46 -9.25 2.86 3.76
CA ASN A 46 -10.05 3.90 3.13
C ASN A 46 -10.18 5.08 4.10
N LEU A 47 -9.68 6.24 3.69
CA LEU A 47 -9.41 7.37 4.57
C LEU A 47 -10.38 8.54 4.33
N ASP A 48 -10.72 9.22 5.41
CA ASP A 48 -11.39 10.51 5.39
C ASP A 48 -10.35 11.64 5.49
N ASP A 49 -9.85 12.12 4.35
CA ASP A 49 -9.02 13.32 4.36
C ASP A 49 -9.90 14.56 4.17
N THR A 50 -10.36 15.11 5.30
CA THR A 50 -11.14 16.35 5.41
C THR A 50 -10.47 17.59 4.79
N ARG A 51 -9.26 17.47 4.22
CA ARG A 51 -8.49 18.56 3.60
C ARG A 51 -8.43 18.53 2.07
N GLY A 52 -9.01 17.53 1.40
CA GLY A 52 -8.92 17.44 -0.06
C GLY A 52 -9.72 16.35 -0.78
N GLY A 53 -10.35 15.40 -0.08
CA GLY A 53 -11.15 14.32 -0.67
C GLY A 53 -10.82 12.95 -0.08
N PRO A 54 -11.54 11.87 -0.47
CA PRO A 54 -11.22 10.53 0.01
C PRO A 54 -9.79 10.15 -0.40
N GLY A 55 -9.03 9.59 0.53
CA GLY A 55 -7.72 9.01 0.27
C GLY A 55 -7.76 7.50 0.46
N ARG A 56 -6.87 6.78 -0.21
CA ARG A 56 -6.70 5.35 -0.03
C ARG A 56 -5.22 5.03 0.12
N LEU A 57 -4.94 4.12 1.03
CA LEU A 57 -3.64 3.52 1.21
C LEU A 57 -3.79 2.00 1.14
N ALA A 58 -3.00 1.33 0.33
CA ALA A 58 -2.98 -0.13 0.27
C ALA A 58 -1.56 -0.64 0.49
N LEU A 59 -1.38 -1.57 1.43
CA LEU A 59 -0.14 -2.29 1.65
C LEU A 59 -0.30 -3.73 1.19
N PHE A 60 0.40 -4.08 0.12
CA PHE A 60 0.54 -5.44 -0.35
C PHE A 60 1.81 -6.06 0.22
N VAL A 61 1.70 -7.30 0.71
CA VAL A 61 2.80 -8.09 1.28
C VAL A 61 2.78 -9.47 0.66
N SER A 62 3.93 -9.94 0.16
CA SER A 62 4.03 -11.23 -0.53
C SER A 62 5.37 -11.91 -0.32
N SER A 63 5.35 -13.24 -0.32
CA SER A 63 6.56 -14.08 -0.34
C SER A 63 7.25 -14.16 -1.71
N ALA A 64 6.59 -13.65 -2.75
CA ALA A 64 7.11 -13.52 -4.12
C ALA A 64 7.09 -12.05 -4.58
N PRO A 65 7.89 -11.66 -5.59
CA PRO A 65 7.96 -10.28 -6.06
C PRO A 65 6.59 -9.66 -6.31
N ALA A 66 6.32 -8.53 -5.65
CA ALA A 66 5.06 -7.83 -5.78
C ALA A 66 4.92 -7.29 -7.22
N PRO A 67 3.85 -7.64 -7.96
CA PRO A 67 3.63 -7.04 -9.26
C PRO A 67 3.42 -5.53 -9.10
N THR A 68 3.94 -4.72 -10.01
CA THR A 68 3.63 -3.28 -10.04
C THR A 68 2.22 -3.05 -10.59
N GLN A 69 1.51 -2.08 -10.04
CA GLN A 69 0.24 -1.57 -10.58
C GLN A 69 0.46 -0.48 -11.64
N LEU A 70 1.68 0.04 -11.76
CA LEU A 70 2.03 1.15 -12.64
C LEU A 70 3.15 0.75 -13.63
N PRO A 71 2.95 -0.26 -14.50
CA PRO A 71 4.01 -0.81 -15.34
C PRO A 71 4.60 0.19 -16.33
N ASP A 72 3.82 1.17 -16.77
CA ASP A 72 4.24 2.21 -17.72
C ASP A 72 4.89 3.42 -17.04
N ALA A 73 4.84 3.49 -15.70
CA ALA A 73 5.50 4.55 -14.94
C ALA A 73 6.98 4.24 -14.74
N GLY A 74 7.84 5.21 -15.10
CA GLY A 74 9.27 5.08 -14.94
C GLY A 74 9.68 4.92 -13.46
N PRO A 75 10.37 3.84 -13.08
CA PRO A 75 10.82 3.64 -11.70
C PRO A 75 11.94 4.63 -11.36
N ARG A 76 11.89 5.20 -10.15
CA ARG A 76 12.95 6.05 -9.59
C ARG A 76 13.28 5.62 -8.16
N PRO A 77 14.56 5.47 -7.81
CA PRO A 77 14.95 5.17 -6.42
C PRO A 77 14.69 6.37 -5.50
N VAL A 78 14.20 6.10 -4.29
CA VAL A 78 13.99 7.06 -3.20
C VAL A 78 14.36 6.37 -1.89
N GLY A 79 15.57 6.62 -1.38
CA GLY A 79 16.09 5.86 -0.23
C GLY A 79 16.17 4.37 -0.56
N ASP A 80 15.60 3.53 0.30
CA ASP A 80 15.52 2.07 0.13
C ASP A 80 14.32 1.62 -0.72
N PHE A 81 13.56 2.56 -1.26
CA PHE A 81 12.33 2.30 -2.02
C PHE A 81 12.53 2.53 -3.52
N VAL A 82 11.77 1.78 -4.32
CA VAL A 82 11.53 2.10 -5.73
C VAL A 82 10.16 2.76 -5.86
N LEU A 83 10.15 4.02 -6.27
CA LEU A 83 8.95 4.82 -6.49
C LEU A 83 8.50 4.76 -7.95
N ARG A 84 7.19 4.64 -8.17
CA ARG A 84 6.50 4.88 -9.43
C ARG A 84 5.32 5.81 -9.21
N GLN A 85 5.03 6.66 -10.17
CA GLN A 85 3.89 7.57 -10.09
C GLN A 85 3.23 7.72 -11.47
N ALA A 86 1.91 7.64 -11.50
CA ALA A 86 1.11 7.87 -12.71
C ALA A 86 -0.16 8.64 -12.37
N ALA A 87 -0.66 9.43 -13.32
CA ALA A 87 -1.94 10.11 -13.14
C ALA A 87 -3.12 9.12 -13.11
N LEU A 88 -3.05 8.03 -13.90
CA LEU A 88 -4.15 7.11 -14.22
C LEU A 88 -5.43 7.86 -14.63
N ASP A 89 -5.61 8.06 -15.93
CA ASP A 89 -6.75 8.83 -16.47
C ASP A 89 -8.12 8.19 -16.21
N GLU A 90 -8.15 6.93 -15.82
CA GLU A 90 -9.30 6.19 -15.34
C GLU A 90 -9.63 6.41 -13.84
N ALA A 91 -8.68 6.90 -13.03
CA ALA A 91 -8.91 7.16 -11.61
C ALA A 91 -9.75 8.43 -11.41
N GLN A 92 -10.53 8.53 -10.33
CA GLN A 92 -11.22 9.78 -10.03
C GLN A 92 -10.21 10.92 -9.85
N PRO A 93 -10.46 12.15 -10.34
CA PRO A 93 -9.47 13.24 -10.27
C PRO A 93 -8.92 13.52 -8.86
N SER A 94 -9.74 13.35 -7.82
CA SER A 94 -9.33 13.52 -6.42
C SER A 94 -8.38 12.43 -5.91
N LEU A 95 -8.26 11.31 -6.63
CA LEU A 95 -7.40 10.17 -6.30
C LEU A 95 -6.08 10.17 -7.09
N ARG A 96 -5.86 11.19 -7.93
CA ARG A 96 -4.65 11.34 -8.74
C ARG A 96 -3.65 12.29 -8.07
N PRO A 97 -2.35 12.07 -8.28
CA PRO A 97 -1.74 10.91 -8.93
C PRO A 97 -1.79 9.66 -8.02
N VAL A 98 -1.66 8.48 -8.63
CA VAL A 98 -1.37 7.24 -7.89
C VAL A 98 0.14 7.11 -7.73
N THR A 99 0.58 6.89 -6.50
CA THR A 99 1.99 6.68 -6.15
C THR A 99 2.17 5.28 -5.59
N GLU A 100 3.19 4.58 -6.07
CA GLU A 100 3.58 3.24 -5.64
C GLU A 100 5.01 3.30 -5.10
N LEU A 101 5.23 2.78 -3.89
CA LEU A 101 6.54 2.46 -3.34
C LEU A 101 6.68 0.95 -3.25
N SER A 102 7.82 0.40 -3.68
CA SER A 102 8.14 -1.02 -3.57
C SER A 102 9.50 -1.25 -2.94
N TRP A 103 9.60 -2.23 -2.04
CA TRP A 103 10.83 -2.59 -1.33
C TRP A 103 10.77 -4.03 -0.81
N GLU A 104 11.85 -4.49 -0.19
CA GLU A 104 11.93 -5.77 0.51
C GLU A 104 12.19 -5.54 2.00
N LEU A 105 11.55 -6.34 2.85
CA LEU A 105 11.74 -6.33 4.30
C LEU A 105 11.68 -7.77 4.80
N ASP A 106 12.70 -8.22 5.54
CA ASP A 106 12.74 -9.54 6.18
C ASP A 106 12.30 -10.71 5.27
N GLY A 107 12.72 -10.69 4.00
CA GLY A 107 12.43 -11.73 3.02
C GLY A 107 11.01 -11.73 2.45
N VAL A 108 10.22 -10.66 2.64
CA VAL A 108 8.97 -10.42 1.91
C VAL A 108 9.10 -9.20 1.01
N HIS A 109 8.34 -9.21 -0.09
CA HIS A 109 8.23 -8.09 -1.01
C HIS A 109 7.00 -7.26 -0.65
N LEU A 110 7.18 -5.94 -0.57
CA LEU A 110 6.16 -5.00 -0.16
C LEU A 110 5.87 -4.00 -1.27
N ARG A 111 4.61 -3.59 -1.34
CA ARG A 111 4.16 -2.49 -2.19
C ARG A 111 3.17 -1.63 -1.41
N LEU A 112 3.48 -0.35 -1.25
CA LEU A 112 2.57 0.65 -0.71
C LEU A 112 2.01 1.49 -1.85
N THR A 113 0.69 1.50 -2.02
CA THR A 113 0.00 2.32 -3.00
C THR A 113 -0.78 3.41 -2.30
N GLY A 114 -0.48 4.68 -2.61
CA GLY A 114 -1.22 5.85 -2.18
C GLY A 114 -2.05 6.42 -3.33
N GLN A 115 -3.35 6.61 -3.10
CA GLN A 115 -4.26 7.33 -4.00
C GLN A 115 -4.93 8.47 -3.22
N GLY A 116 -4.98 9.67 -3.79
CA GLY A 116 -5.47 10.85 -3.08
C GLY A 116 -4.38 11.90 -2.83
N PRO A 117 -4.57 12.83 -1.88
CA PRO A 117 -3.69 13.98 -1.66
C PRO A 117 -2.38 13.60 -0.93
N TRP A 118 -1.76 12.50 -1.31
CA TRP A 118 -0.51 12.04 -0.72
C TRP A 118 0.67 12.74 -1.37
N ASP A 119 1.51 13.37 -0.54
CA ASP A 119 2.85 13.75 -0.98
C ASP A 119 3.84 12.59 -0.81
N GLU A 120 4.95 12.66 -1.55
CA GLU A 120 6.01 11.64 -1.54
C GLU A 120 6.60 11.46 -0.13
N VAL A 121 6.76 12.54 0.63
CA VAL A 121 7.37 12.50 1.97
C VAL A 121 6.50 11.71 2.96
N ALA A 122 5.18 11.90 2.91
CA ALA A 122 4.22 11.18 3.73
C ALA A 122 4.23 9.69 3.42
N LEU A 123 4.22 9.31 2.13
CA LEU A 123 4.26 7.90 1.73
C LEU A 123 5.57 7.22 2.11
N VAL A 124 6.71 7.91 1.93
CA VAL A 124 8.02 7.38 2.37
C VAL A 124 8.07 7.24 3.89
N THR A 125 7.50 8.18 4.63
CA THR A 125 7.42 8.11 6.11
C THR A 125 6.61 6.90 6.55
N ILE A 126 5.47 6.65 5.91
CA ILE A 126 4.64 5.47 6.19
C ILE A 126 5.39 4.19 5.84
N ALA A 127 5.96 4.09 4.64
CA ALA A 127 6.69 2.92 4.18
C ALA A 127 7.89 2.59 5.08
N SER A 128 8.62 3.60 5.55
CA SER A 128 9.76 3.44 6.47
C SER A 128 9.36 2.97 7.86
N SER A 129 8.08 3.11 8.22
CA SER A 129 7.55 2.70 9.52
C SER A 129 7.01 1.26 9.55
N VAL A 130 6.98 0.60 8.39
CA VAL A 130 6.48 -0.77 8.24
C VAL A 130 7.51 -1.74 8.83
N GLY A 131 7.07 -2.55 9.79
CA GLY A 131 7.90 -3.51 10.54
C GLY A 131 7.08 -4.58 11.24
#